data_AF-A0A3E0HFX2-F1
#
_entry.id   AF-A0A3E0HFX2-F1
#
_cell.length_a   1.000
_cell.length_b   1.000
_cell.length_c   1.000
_cell.angle_alpha   90.00
_cell.angle_beta   90.00
_cell.angle_gamma   90.00
#
_symmetry.space_group_name_H-M   'P 1'
#
loop_
_entity.id
_entity.type
_entity.pdbx_description
1 polymer ?
#
loop_
_entity_poly.entity_id
_entity_poly.type
_entity_poly.pdbx_seq_one_letter_code
_entity_poly.pdbx_strand_id
1 'polypeptide(L)'
;MSGSFTRSALLGVGAAVVAALTAFAPAATAAGNPHVVTPQVQSLRAQVHNGTLLKSHGTTKACAFCQAQVVTAAPGSKTPLSTTVPAGYGADDLAAAYHLPAAAAGATGTIAIIDAGAYPNLEADVNAYRAQYGLPACTVASGCLKTADMHGGPALPPATTFPDNLYEEEVAVETALDVDMASAACPSCKLVELQLPIEDALNGDKAHLDAAMADFGTAVNTAGALGASAVSMSYQYPSDTDVEFGQAGRDLFHPGMAVLASSGDGGYEGNVHTGWPQNLPWVVSVGGTSLLQNGDSFTDIVWGGAGSGCETDLPAAIGAPPSVSANCGGHRASSDVAAVADPNTGVAVYETYAPFTGQPLNWIVVGGTSASSPFVAGLYARGGHTSQVMGPNTLYTAPAGAFTDVTLGQNAPAHVCPTATPALCVAQKGWDAPTGVGVPNGLAGF
;
A
#
# COMPACT_ATOMS: atom_id res chain seq x y z
N MET A 1 53.97 -75.46 34.93
CA MET A 1 54.61 -74.16 35.20
C MET A 1 54.28 -73.26 34.03
N SER A 2 53.31 -72.37 34.21
CA SER A 2 52.71 -71.59 33.12
C SER A 2 52.52 -70.17 33.62
N GLY A 3 52.99 -69.18 32.86
CA GLY A 3 53.07 -67.78 33.31
C GLY A 3 52.06 -66.83 32.66
N SER A 4 52.26 -65.55 33.01
CA SER A 4 51.98 -64.31 32.27
C SER A 4 50.71 -63.48 32.63
N PHE A 5 50.97 -62.30 33.24
CA PHE A 5 50.40 -60.93 33.12
C PHE A 5 48.87 -60.70 32.99
N THR A 6 48.17 -59.65 33.48
CA THR A 6 48.48 -58.22 33.77
C THR A 6 47.31 -57.51 34.51
N ARG A 7 47.63 -56.34 35.11
CA ARG A 7 46.90 -55.04 35.24
C ARG A 7 45.75 -54.79 36.26
N SER A 8 45.93 -53.66 36.95
CA SER A 8 45.06 -52.94 37.89
C SER A 8 44.19 -51.86 37.21
N ALA A 9 43.09 -51.46 37.86
CA ALA A 9 42.39 -50.19 37.62
C ALA A 9 41.86 -49.61 38.96
N LEU A 10 42.00 -48.30 39.15
CA LEU A 10 41.46 -47.50 40.25
C LEU A 10 40.77 -46.28 39.62
N LEU A 11 39.51 -46.04 39.97
CA LEU A 11 38.72 -44.87 39.54
C LEU A 11 38.45 -43.99 40.78
N GLY A 12 38.94 -42.75 40.73
CA GLY A 12 38.64 -41.69 41.69
C GLY A 12 37.57 -40.74 41.13
N VAL A 13 36.62 -40.36 41.99
CA VAL A 13 35.55 -39.40 41.69
C VAL A 13 36.00 -38.01 42.15
N GLY A 14 36.04 -37.05 41.23
CA GLY A 14 36.19 -35.62 41.52
C GLY A 14 35.10 -34.85 40.77
N ALA A 15 34.19 -34.20 41.51
CA ALA A 15 33.18 -33.30 40.94
C ALA A 15 33.69 -31.87 41.03
N ALA A 16 33.87 -31.23 39.88
CA ALA A 16 34.34 -29.86 39.72
C ALA A 16 33.18 -28.86 39.87
N VAL A 17 33.43 -27.78 40.62
CA VAL A 17 32.58 -26.59 40.69
C VAL A 17 32.82 -25.75 39.43
N VAL A 18 31.80 -25.57 38.60
CA VAL A 18 31.82 -24.66 37.44
C VAL A 18 31.29 -23.31 37.90
N ALA A 19 32.16 -22.32 38.00
CA ALA A 19 31.79 -20.92 38.17
C ALA A 19 31.29 -20.37 36.82
N ALA A 20 30.01 -19.98 36.75
CA ALA A 20 29.45 -19.29 35.61
C ALA A 20 29.91 -17.83 35.62
N LEU A 21 30.86 -17.49 34.75
CA LEU A 21 31.20 -16.11 34.40
C LEU A 21 30.12 -15.56 33.47
N THR A 22 29.18 -14.79 34.00
CA THR A 22 28.27 -13.96 33.21
C THR A 22 29.05 -12.78 32.62
N ALA A 23 29.50 -12.91 31.38
CA ALA A 23 29.98 -11.78 30.60
C ALA A 23 28.76 -10.92 30.21
N PHE A 24 28.54 -9.83 30.93
CA PHE A 24 27.70 -8.73 30.43
C PHE A 24 28.44 -8.09 29.26
N ALA A 25 28.07 -8.43 28.03
CA ALA A 25 28.40 -7.61 26.88
C ALA A 25 27.71 -6.26 27.07
N PRO A 26 28.41 -5.12 26.96
CA PRO A 26 27.74 -3.83 26.94
C PRO A 26 26.83 -3.81 25.71
N ALA A 27 25.55 -3.52 25.92
CA ALA A 27 24.64 -3.19 24.84
C ALA A 27 25.25 -2.01 24.08
N ALA A 28 25.76 -2.28 22.87
CA ALA A 28 26.12 -1.24 21.96
C ALA A 28 24.82 -0.52 21.59
N THR A 29 24.58 0.64 22.21
CA THR A 29 23.70 1.65 21.64
C THR A 29 24.26 1.96 20.26
N ALA A 30 23.65 1.40 19.22
CA ALA A 30 23.83 1.86 17.86
C ALA A 30 23.30 3.29 17.81
N ALA A 31 24.16 4.26 18.12
CA ALA A 31 23.96 5.62 17.67
C ALA A 31 23.95 5.55 16.14
N GLY A 32 22.77 5.69 15.54
CA GLY A 32 22.64 5.74 14.09
C GLY A 32 23.61 6.77 13.55
N ASN A 33 24.49 6.36 12.64
CA ASN A 33 25.24 7.32 11.85
C ASN A 33 24.19 8.19 11.13
N PRO A 34 24.21 9.53 11.26
CA PRO A 34 23.39 10.35 10.40
C PRO A 34 23.85 10.05 8.97
N HIS A 35 23.03 9.34 8.20
CA HIS A 35 23.31 9.08 6.80
C HIS A 35 23.56 10.45 6.15
N VAL A 36 24.78 10.68 5.69
CA VAL A 36 25.16 11.95 5.07
C VAL A 36 24.31 12.08 3.81
N VAL A 37 23.27 12.91 3.87
CA VAL A 37 22.43 13.22 2.71
C VAL A 37 23.34 13.88 1.68
N THR A 38 23.54 13.21 0.55
CA THR A 38 24.37 13.77 -0.53
C THR A 38 23.63 14.97 -1.14
N PRO A 39 24.35 15.98 -1.67
CA PRO A 39 23.71 17.09 -2.39
C PRO A 39 22.78 16.64 -3.53
N GLN A 40 23.04 15.46 -4.09
CA GLN A 40 22.19 14.85 -5.12
C GLN A 40 20.83 14.44 -4.56
N VAL A 41 20.77 13.74 -3.42
CA VAL A 41 19.48 13.33 -2.80
C VAL A 41 18.69 14.56 -2.36
N GLN A 42 19.35 15.58 -1.80
CA GLN A 42 18.67 16.82 -1.42
C GLN A 42 18.02 17.51 -2.63
N SER A 43 18.68 17.50 -3.79
CA SER A 43 18.11 18.01 -5.04
C SER A 43 16.91 17.19 -5.51
N LEU A 44 16.98 15.85 -5.43
CA LEU A 44 15.86 14.98 -5.77
C LEU A 44 14.65 15.22 -4.86
N ARG A 45 14.87 15.33 -3.55
CA ARG A 45 13.81 15.65 -2.59
C ARG A 45 13.18 17.01 -2.86
N ALA A 46 13.98 18.02 -3.19
CA ALA A 46 13.44 19.32 -3.60
C ALA A 46 12.57 19.22 -4.87
N GLN A 47 12.95 18.35 -5.82
CA GLN A 47 12.16 18.10 -7.04
C GLN A 47 10.86 17.34 -6.76
N VAL A 48 10.86 16.39 -5.83
CA VAL A 48 9.63 15.73 -5.33
C VAL A 48 8.70 16.79 -4.74
N HIS A 49 9.21 17.58 -3.78
CA HIS A 49 8.40 18.55 -3.03
C HIS A 49 7.74 19.61 -3.91
N ASN A 50 8.39 20.01 -5.01
CA ASN A 50 7.87 21.01 -5.93
C ASN A 50 7.22 20.43 -7.20
N GLY A 51 7.07 19.10 -7.29
CA GLY A 51 6.43 18.43 -8.42
C GLY A 51 7.19 18.63 -9.74
N THR A 52 8.52 18.51 -9.73
CA THR A 52 9.35 18.65 -10.94
C THR A 52 10.27 17.46 -11.22
N LEU A 53 10.20 16.39 -10.43
CA LEU A 53 11.04 15.21 -10.58
C LEU A 53 10.98 14.61 -11.99
N LEU A 54 9.77 14.47 -12.55
CA LEU A 54 9.56 13.88 -13.89
C LEU A 54 9.97 14.81 -15.05
N LYS A 55 10.54 16.00 -14.78
CA LYS A 55 11.19 16.79 -15.84
C LYS A 55 12.51 16.18 -16.30
N SER A 56 13.19 15.43 -15.42
CA SER A 56 14.48 14.78 -15.70
C SER A 56 14.45 13.27 -15.46
N HIS A 57 13.30 12.71 -15.10
CA HIS A 57 13.09 11.30 -14.80
C HIS A 57 11.88 10.76 -15.56
N GLY A 58 11.73 9.44 -15.62
CA GLY A 58 10.56 8.77 -16.18
C GLY A 58 9.81 7.98 -15.13
N THR A 59 8.79 7.23 -15.56
CA THR A 59 8.12 6.22 -14.73
C THR A 59 8.06 4.89 -15.47
N THR A 60 7.96 3.80 -14.71
CA THR A 60 7.59 2.47 -15.21
C THR A 60 6.58 1.86 -14.26
N LYS A 61 5.68 1.01 -14.76
CA LYS A 61 4.81 0.21 -13.89
C LYS A 61 5.64 -0.85 -13.17
N ALA A 62 5.28 -1.15 -11.92
CA ALA A 62 5.88 -2.25 -11.17
C ALA A 62 5.48 -3.61 -11.77
N CYS A 63 4.17 -3.83 -11.96
CA CYS A 63 3.64 -5.05 -12.58
C CYS A 63 2.44 -4.76 -13.51
N ALA A 64 1.78 -5.80 -14.04
CA ALA A 64 0.74 -5.64 -15.06
C ALA A 64 -0.59 -5.07 -14.52
N PHE A 65 -1.06 -5.57 -13.38
CA PHE A 65 -2.37 -5.22 -12.80
C PHE A 65 -2.29 -4.39 -11.52
N CYS A 66 -1.16 -4.43 -10.83
CA CYS A 66 -0.91 -3.51 -9.73
C CYS A 66 -0.71 -2.08 -10.26
N GLN A 67 -1.00 -1.10 -9.41
CA GLN A 67 -1.03 0.31 -9.79
C GLN A 67 0.20 1.09 -9.29
N ALA A 68 1.31 0.46 -8.86
CA ALA A 68 2.51 1.22 -8.54
C ALA A 68 3.25 1.74 -9.79
N GLN A 69 3.65 3.00 -9.72
CA GLN A 69 4.50 3.65 -10.71
C GLN A 69 5.85 4.04 -10.10
N VAL A 70 6.89 3.34 -10.52
CA VAL A 70 8.27 3.54 -10.05
C VAL A 70 8.95 4.62 -10.87
N VAL A 71 9.53 5.62 -10.21
CA VAL A 71 10.33 6.65 -10.88
C VAL A 71 11.64 6.03 -11.38
N THR A 72 12.01 6.34 -12.62
CA THR A 72 13.20 5.80 -13.28
C THR A 72 14.33 6.82 -13.39
N ALA A 73 15.57 6.35 -13.50
CA ALA A 73 16.77 7.18 -13.47
C ALA A 73 16.81 8.28 -14.56
N ALA A 74 16.06 8.13 -15.65
CA ALA A 74 15.94 9.10 -16.74
C ALA A 74 14.66 8.84 -17.57
N PRO A 75 14.17 9.79 -18.38
CA PRO A 75 13.03 9.55 -19.26
C PRO A 75 13.29 8.39 -20.22
N GLY A 76 12.35 7.45 -20.31
CA GLY A 76 12.47 6.24 -21.13
C GLY A 76 13.42 5.16 -20.59
N SER A 77 14.04 5.38 -19.42
CA SER A 77 14.82 4.35 -18.72
C SER A 77 13.90 3.29 -18.10
N LYS A 78 14.37 2.03 -18.04
CA LYS A 78 13.76 0.96 -17.23
C LYS A 78 14.41 0.79 -15.86
N THR A 79 15.50 1.51 -15.60
CA THR A 79 16.24 1.44 -14.34
C THR A 79 15.57 2.34 -13.31
N PRO A 80 15.11 1.82 -12.16
CA PRO A 80 14.58 2.63 -11.08
C PRO A 80 15.57 3.69 -10.60
N LEU A 81 15.06 4.86 -10.21
CA LEU A 81 15.82 5.86 -9.47
C LEU A 81 16.00 5.35 -8.03
N SER A 82 17.20 4.83 -7.74
CA SER A 82 17.55 4.32 -6.41
C SER A 82 18.59 5.20 -5.71
N THR A 83 18.43 5.35 -4.41
CA THR A 83 19.23 6.22 -3.54
C THR A 83 19.55 5.53 -2.21
N THR A 84 20.55 6.04 -1.48
CA THR A 84 20.96 5.46 -0.18
C THR A 84 20.17 5.99 1.01
N VAL A 85 19.34 7.00 0.80
CA VAL A 85 18.47 7.66 1.78
C VAL A 85 17.21 8.17 1.06
N PRO A 86 16.07 8.33 1.76
CA PRO A 86 14.81 8.72 1.14
C PRO A 86 14.85 10.02 0.33
N ALA A 87 14.40 9.97 -0.92
CA ALA A 87 14.15 11.15 -1.75
C ALA A 87 12.66 11.55 -1.80
N GLY A 88 11.75 10.58 -1.75
CA GLY A 88 10.30 10.80 -1.72
C GLY A 88 9.76 11.20 -0.35
N TYR A 89 8.45 11.41 -0.26
CA TYR A 89 7.75 11.64 1.01
C TYR A 89 7.78 10.40 1.91
N GLY A 90 8.06 10.60 3.19
CA GLY A 90 8.07 9.56 4.21
C GLY A 90 7.00 9.74 5.28
N ALA A 91 7.01 8.87 6.29
CA ALA A 91 5.99 8.86 7.34
C ALA A 91 5.80 10.21 8.05
N ASP A 92 6.90 10.91 8.34
CA ASP A 92 6.83 12.23 9.00
C ASP A 92 6.20 13.30 8.09
N ASP A 93 6.51 13.28 6.78
CA ASP A 93 5.94 14.21 5.80
C ASP A 93 4.44 13.97 5.66
N LEU A 94 4.02 12.70 5.56
CA LEU A 94 2.61 12.32 5.42
C LEU A 94 1.81 12.63 6.69
N ALA A 95 2.40 12.42 7.87
CA ALA A 95 1.78 12.79 9.14
C ALA A 95 1.56 14.31 9.24
N ALA A 96 2.52 15.11 8.77
CA ALA A 96 2.39 16.55 8.73
C ALA A 96 1.34 17.00 7.70
N ALA A 97 1.40 16.48 6.47
CA ALA A 97 0.52 16.83 5.36
C ALA A 97 -0.96 16.57 5.67
N TYR A 98 -1.26 15.41 6.28
CA TYR A 98 -2.62 14.99 6.59
C TYR A 98 -3.03 15.23 8.04
N HIS A 99 -2.26 16.06 8.76
CA HIS A 99 -2.54 16.46 10.15
C HIS A 99 -2.81 15.28 11.09
N LEU A 100 -2.05 14.20 10.93
CA LEU A 100 -2.21 13.01 11.75
C LEU A 100 -1.74 13.29 13.18
N PRO A 101 -2.41 12.72 14.20
CA PRO A 101 -1.94 12.82 15.57
C PRO A 101 -0.61 12.07 15.74
N ALA A 102 0.02 12.20 16.91
CA ALA A 102 1.25 11.48 17.23
C ALA A 102 1.11 9.96 16.98
N ALA A 103 2.16 9.30 16.48
CA ALA A 103 2.15 7.90 16.04
C ALA A 103 1.51 6.89 17.00
N ALA A 104 1.64 7.11 18.32
CA ALA A 104 1.07 6.25 19.36
C ALA A 104 -0.42 6.53 19.67
N ALA A 105 -1.01 7.56 19.09
CA ALA A 105 -2.42 7.92 19.25
C ALA A 105 -3.28 7.26 18.18
N GLY A 106 -4.45 6.79 18.60
CA GLY A 106 -5.39 6.01 17.78
C GLY A 106 -5.56 4.59 18.33
N ALA A 107 -6.29 3.77 17.58
CA ALA A 107 -6.42 2.34 17.80
C ALA A 107 -5.22 1.57 17.23
N THR A 108 -5.09 0.32 17.66
CA THR A 108 -4.08 -0.64 17.21
C THR A 108 -4.75 -1.76 16.41
N GLY A 109 -5.37 -1.39 15.28
CA GLY A 109 -6.04 -2.34 14.40
C GLY A 109 -5.09 -3.29 13.69
N THR A 110 -5.66 -4.17 12.87
CA THR A 110 -4.92 -5.04 11.95
C THR A 110 -5.18 -4.55 10.54
N ILE A 111 -4.13 -4.37 9.75
CA ILE A 111 -4.20 -4.00 8.33
C ILE A 111 -3.77 -5.22 7.54
N ALA A 112 -4.61 -5.67 6.62
CA ALA A 112 -4.25 -6.70 5.66
C ALA A 112 -3.88 -6.05 4.32
N ILE A 113 -2.73 -6.46 3.78
CA ILE A 113 -2.28 -6.18 2.42
C ILE A 113 -2.40 -7.50 1.64
N ILE A 114 -2.86 -7.40 0.40
CA ILE A 114 -3.14 -8.57 -0.45
C ILE A 114 -2.43 -8.36 -1.78
N ASP A 115 -1.33 -9.09 -1.98
CA ASP A 115 -0.53 -9.06 -3.19
C ASP A 115 -0.25 -10.46 -3.74
N ALA A 116 0.09 -10.53 -5.03
CA ALA A 116 0.41 -11.78 -5.72
C ALA A 116 1.92 -12.08 -5.73
N GLY A 117 2.30 -13.21 -5.16
CA GLY A 117 3.69 -13.68 -5.08
C GLY A 117 4.27 -13.64 -3.67
N ALA A 118 5.41 -14.31 -3.49
CA ALA A 118 6.14 -14.26 -2.24
C ALA A 118 7.09 -13.04 -2.20
N TYR A 119 7.21 -12.43 -1.01
CA TYR A 119 8.21 -11.39 -0.76
C TYR A 119 9.11 -11.77 0.43
N PRO A 120 10.24 -12.48 0.20
CA PRO A 120 11.06 -13.02 1.27
C PRO A 120 11.83 -11.96 2.09
N ASN A 121 12.04 -10.75 1.55
CA ASN A 121 12.72 -9.67 2.28
C ASN A 121 11.76 -8.76 3.06
N LEU A 122 10.43 -8.97 2.98
CA LEU A 122 9.41 -8.08 3.54
C LEU A 122 9.69 -7.64 5.00
N GLU A 123 9.98 -8.59 5.90
CA GLU A 123 10.25 -8.25 7.30
C GLU A 123 11.50 -7.35 7.44
N ALA A 124 12.56 -7.63 6.68
CA ALA A 124 13.77 -6.82 6.74
C ALA A 124 13.52 -5.41 6.19
N ASP A 125 12.85 -5.32 5.06
CA ASP A 125 12.63 -4.07 4.32
C ASP A 125 11.67 -3.13 5.07
N VAL A 126 10.52 -3.64 5.56
CA VAL A 126 9.59 -2.82 6.35
C VAL A 126 10.22 -2.32 7.65
N ASN A 127 11.14 -3.09 8.26
CA ASN A 127 11.86 -2.64 9.44
C ASN A 127 12.95 -1.61 9.13
N ALA A 128 13.56 -1.67 7.95
CA ALA A 128 14.47 -0.62 7.49
C ALA A 128 13.71 0.70 7.26
N TYR A 129 12.53 0.64 6.63
CA TYR A 129 11.64 1.79 6.50
C TYR A 129 11.26 2.37 7.86
N ARG A 130 10.74 1.52 8.76
CA ARG A 130 10.27 1.94 10.08
C ARG A 130 11.41 2.51 10.93
N ALA A 131 12.61 1.95 10.86
CA ALA A 131 13.78 2.50 11.54
C ALA A 131 14.18 3.89 11.01
N GLN A 132 14.12 4.10 9.70
CA GLN A 132 14.45 5.39 9.08
C GLN A 132 13.53 6.53 9.57
N TYR A 133 12.27 6.24 9.86
CA TYR A 133 11.28 7.20 10.34
C TYR A 133 10.98 7.08 11.85
N GLY A 134 11.81 6.36 12.61
CA GLY A 134 11.65 6.24 14.06
C GLY A 134 10.36 5.54 14.52
N LEU A 135 9.77 4.72 13.66
CA LEU A 135 8.58 3.93 13.96
C LEU A 135 8.98 2.61 14.69
N PRO A 136 8.12 2.05 15.56
CA PRO A 136 8.42 0.79 16.25
C PRO A 136 8.70 -0.35 15.28
N ALA A 137 9.62 -1.28 15.57
CA ALA A 137 9.84 -2.43 14.69
C ALA A 137 8.55 -3.29 14.54
N CYS A 138 8.33 -3.85 13.35
CA CYS A 138 7.23 -4.76 13.05
C CYS A 138 7.77 -6.09 12.53
N THR A 139 7.74 -7.13 13.37
CA THR A 139 8.35 -8.44 13.05
C THR A 139 7.38 -9.58 13.31
N VAL A 140 7.62 -10.74 12.70
CA VAL A 140 6.90 -11.98 13.01
C VAL A 140 7.10 -12.38 14.47
N ALA A 141 8.33 -12.22 14.99
CA ALA A 141 8.66 -12.57 16.37
C ALA A 141 7.91 -11.72 17.42
N SER A 142 7.64 -10.44 17.12
CA SER A 142 6.84 -9.56 17.98
C SER A 142 5.33 -9.75 17.82
N GLY A 143 4.91 -10.49 16.78
CA GLY A 143 3.50 -10.63 16.40
C GLY A 143 2.91 -9.38 15.77
N CYS A 144 3.75 -8.40 15.38
CA CYS A 144 3.31 -7.22 14.63
C CYS A 144 3.08 -7.57 13.16
N LEU A 145 3.98 -8.35 12.55
CA LEU A 145 3.86 -8.80 11.17
C LEU A 145 3.39 -10.26 11.13
N LYS A 146 2.51 -10.59 10.19
CA LYS A 146 2.20 -11.95 9.77
C LYS A 146 2.27 -12.03 8.25
N THR A 147 2.94 -13.04 7.72
CA THR A 147 2.87 -13.42 6.30
C THR A 147 2.15 -14.76 6.20
N ALA A 148 1.25 -14.91 5.22
CA ALA A 148 0.49 -16.13 5.00
C ALA A 148 0.03 -16.24 3.54
N ASP A 149 -0.31 -17.45 3.09
CA ASP A 149 -1.06 -17.62 1.85
C ASP A 149 -2.50 -17.07 1.97
N MET A 150 -3.22 -16.97 0.85
CA MET A 150 -4.61 -16.51 0.80
C MET A 150 -5.61 -17.31 1.66
N HIS A 151 -5.24 -18.49 2.16
CA HIS A 151 -6.05 -19.31 3.07
C HIS A 151 -5.63 -19.19 4.54
N GLY A 152 -4.67 -18.31 4.85
CA GLY A 152 -4.16 -18.07 6.20
C GLY A 152 -3.15 -19.12 6.68
N GLY A 153 -2.68 -19.98 5.77
CA GLY A 153 -1.64 -20.97 5.95
C GLY A 153 -0.22 -20.38 5.96
N PRO A 154 0.81 -21.22 5.81
CA PRO A 154 2.19 -20.74 5.65
C PRO A 154 2.32 -19.79 4.45
N ALA A 155 3.22 -18.81 4.54
CA ALA A 155 3.58 -17.96 3.41
C ALA A 155 4.06 -18.81 2.21
N LEU A 156 3.84 -18.31 1.00
CA LEU A 156 4.27 -18.97 -0.22
C LEU A 156 5.80 -19.04 -0.29
N PRO A 157 6.37 -20.14 -0.80
CA PRO A 157 7.80 -20.20 -1.08
C PRO A 157 8.12 -19.29 -2.28
N PRO A 158 9.23 -18.52 -2.24
CA PRO A 158 9.67 -17.75 -3.39
C PRO A 158 9.89 -18.62 -4.63
N ALA A 159 9.45 -18.11 -5.78
CA ALA A 159 9.70 -18.70 -7.07
C ALA A 159 11.20 -18.80 -7.34
N THR A 160 11.63 -19.91 -7.93
CA THR A 160 13.05 -20.19 -8.21
C THR A 160 13.35 -20.30 -9.71
N THR A 161 12.32 -20.18 -10.54
CA THR A 161 12.38 -20.38 -11.98
C THR A 161 11.97 -19.14 -12.72
N PHE A 162 12.67 -18.86 -13.82
CA PHE A 162 12.30 -17.80 -14.75
C PHE A 162 11.09 -18.23 -15.60
N PRO A 163 10.12 -17.32 -15.86
CA PRO A 163 10.11 -15.90 -15.48
C PRO A 163 9.49 -15.58 -14.11
N ASP A 164 8.92 -16.55 -13.40
CA ASP A 164 8.13 -16.30 -12.17
C ASP A 164 8.92 -15.57 -11.08
N ASN A 165 10.19 -15.91 -10.88
CA ASN A 165 11.04 -15.21 -9.92
C ASN A 165 11.25 -13.73 -10.28
N LEU A 166 11.28 -13.38 -11.57
CA LEU A 166 11.35 -11.99 -12.02
C LEU A 166 10.05 -11.26 -11.70
N TYR A 167 8.90 -11.92 -11.87
CA TYR A 167 7.60 -11.32 -11.58
C TYR A 167 7.38 -11.10 -10.09
N GLU A 168 7.79 -12.04 -9.23
CA GLU A 168 7.73 -11.83 -7.77
C GLU A 168 8.58 -10.64 -7.34
N GLU A 169 9.79 -10.52 -7.87
CA GLU A 169 10.66 -9.38 -7.60
C GLU A 169 9.99 -8.06 -8.11
N GLU A 170 9.24 -8.09 -9.22
CA GLU A 170 8.52 -6.91 -9.76
C GLU A 170 7.33 -6.51 -8.87
N VAL A 171 6.56 -7.50 -8.41
CA VAL A 171 5.42 -7.29 -7.50
C VAL A 171 5.88 -6.89 -6.09
N ALA A 172 7.06 -7.31 -5.64
CA ALA A 172 7.56 -6.91 -4.33
C ALA A 172 7.72 -5.40 -4.16
N VAL A 173 7.90 -4.64 -5.25
CA VAL A 173 7.86 -3.18 -5.20
C VAL A 173 6.48 -2.64 -4.81
N GLU A 174 5.41 -3.29 -5.29
CA GLU A 174 4.03 -3.01 -4.88
C GLU A 174 3.84 -3.34 -3.39
N THR A 175 4.22 -4.55 -2.98
CA THR A 175 4.06 -4.96 -1.57
C THR A 175 4.88 -4.10 -0.62
N ALA A 176 6.10 -3.70 -1.00
CA ALA A 176 6.91 -2.77 -0.22
C ALA A 176 6.22 -1.41 -0.07
N LEU A 177 5.69 -0.86 -1.17
CA LEU A 177 4.92 0.38 -1.15
C LEU A 177 3.74 0.27 -0.19
N ASP A 178 2.97 -0.83 -0.30
CA ASP A 178 1.76 -1.04 0.49
C ASP A 178 2.06 -1.12 1.99
N VAL A 179 3.03 -1.94 2.40
CA VAL A 179 3.38 -2.07 3.83
C VAL A 179 4.05 -0.82 4.41
N ASP A 180 4.81 -0.08 3.61
CA ASP A 180 5.45 1.17 4.03
C ASP A 180 4.39 2.27 4.24
N MET A 181 3.42 2.40 3.32
CA MET A 181 2.32 3.35 3.43
C MET A 181 1.36 3.00 4.57
N ALA A 182 1.03 1.72 4.76
CA ALA A 182 0.27 1.25 5.91
C ALA A 182 1.02 1.53 7.24
N SER A 183 2.34 1.31 7.26
CA SER A 183 3.21 1.63 8.41
C SER A 183 3.24 3.12 8.73
N ALA A 184 3.30 3.98 7.72
CA ALA A 184 3.26 5.44 7.89
C ALA A 184 1.92 5.91 8.47
N ALA A 185 0.81 5.39 7.95
CA ALA A 185 -0.53 5.74 8.41
C ALA A 185 -0.81 5.25 9.84
N CYS A 186 -0.47 4.00 10.15
CA CYS A 186 -0.67 3.40 11.46
C CYS A 186 0.57 2.68 12.02
N PRO A 187 1.50 3.42 12.65
CA PRO A 187 2.70 2.84 13.24
C PRO A 187 2.44 1.83 14.37
N SER A 188 1.26 1.83 14.98
CA SER A 188 0.91 0.92 16.09
C SER A 188 0.03 -0.26 15.67
N CYS A 189 -0.39 -0.31 14.41
CA CYS A 189 -1.21 -1.40 13.87
C CYS A 189 -0.36 -2.65 13.59
N LYS A 190 -1.02 -3.80 13.58
CA LYS A 190 -0.45 -5.04 13.05
C LYS A 190 -0.59 -5.07 11.53
N LEU A 191 0.38 -5.69 10.87
CA LEU A 191 0.38 -5.92 9.43
C LEU A 191 0.20 -7.42 9.15
N VAL A 192 -0.69 -7.73 8.23
CA VAL A 192 -0.86 -9.08 7.67
C VAL A 192 -0.66 -8.98 6.17
N GLU A 193 0.33 -9.67 5.64
CA GLU A 193 0.52 -9.86 4.20
C GLU A 193 -0.09 -11.20 3.80
N LEU A 194 -1.09 -11.16 2.92
CA LEU A 194 -1.76 -12.33 2.35
C LEU A 194 -1.35 -12.51 0.89
N GLN A 195 -0.59 -13.56 0.65
CA GLN A 195 0.06 -13.83 -0.63
C GLN A 195 -0.83 -14.69 -1.52
N LEU A 196 -1.04 -14.23 -2.74
CA LEU A 196 -1.71 -14.94 -3.83
C LEU A 196 -0.68 -15.63 -4.74
N PRO A 197 -1.07 -16.61 -5.56
CA PRO A 197 -0.23 -17.11 -6.65
C PRO A 197 0.31 -15.97 -7.53
N ILE A 198 1.58 -16.03 -7.94
CA ILE A 198 2.20 -14.96 -8.76
C ILE A 198 1.50 -14.79 -10.10
N GLU A 199 0.89 -15.85 -10.62
CA GLU A 199 0.12 -15.84 -11.85
C GLU A 199 -1.06 -14.86 -11.82
N ASP A 200 -1.58 -14.52 -10.62
CA ASP A 200 -2.68 -13.57 -10.46
C ASP A 200 -2.25 -12.14 -10.81
N ALA A 201 -0.96 -11.80 -10.69
CA ALA A 201 -0.42 -10.53 -11.17
C ALA A 201 -0.25 -10.45 -12.69
N LEU A 202 -0.45 -11.57 -13.41
CA LEU A 202 -0.15 -11.67 -14.83
C LEU A 202 -1.40 -11.62 -15.70
N ASN A 203 -1.24 -11.03 -16.89
CA ASN A 203 -2.30 -11.00 -17.88
C ASN A 203 -2.64 -12.41 -18.39
N GLY A 204 -3.91 -12.65 -18.72
CA GLY A 204 -4.40 -13.95 -19.15
C GLY A 204 -5.70 -13.84 -19.92
N ASP A 205 -6.27 -15.00 -20.26
CA ASP A 205 -7.64 -15.04 -20.79
C ASP A 205 -8.67 -14.76 -19.68
N LYS A 206 -9.95 -14.63 -20.04
CA LYS A 206 -11.01 -14.35 -19.07
C LYS A 206 -11.04 -15.38 -17.92
N ALA A 207 -10.84 -16.67 -18.20
CA ALA A 207 -10.92 -17.69 -17.17
C ALA A 207 -9.78 -17.55 -16.14
N HIS A 208 -8.59 -17.18 -16.61
CA HIS A 208 -7.47 -16.82 -15.74
C HIS A 208 -7.78 -15.62 -14.85
N LEU A 209 -8.28 -14.52 -15.45
CA LEU A 209 -8.59 -13.29 -14.71
C LEU A 209 -9.72 -13.50 -13.69
N ASP A 210 -10.75 -14.27 -14.05
CA ASP A 210 -11.84 -14.62 -13.13
C ASP A 210 -11.34 -15.44 -11.94
N ALA A 211 -10.38 -16.35 -12.16
CA ALA A 211 -9.76 -17.12 -11.09
C ALA A 211 -8.95 -16.23 -10.14
N ALA A 212 -8.11 -15.33 -10.69
CA ALA A 212 -7.36 -14.37 -9.90
C ALA A 212 -8.29 -13.51 -9.02
N MET A 213 -9.37 -12.97 -9.58
CA MET A 213 -10.34 -12.17 -8.81
C MET A 213 -11.06 -12.99 -7.72
N ALA A 214 -11.27 -14.29 -7.92
CA ALA A 214 -11.80 -15.19 -6.89
C ALA A 214 -10.79 -15.46 -5.75
N ASP A 215 -9.50 -15.52 -6.08
CA ASP A 215 -8.41 -15.69 -5.11
C ASP A 215 -8.25 -14.42 -4.25
N PHE A 216 -8.38 -13.21 -4.82
CA PHE A 216 -8.50 -11.97 -4.05
C PHE A 216 -9.70 -11.99 -3.09
N GLY A 217 -10.88 -12.42 -3.56
CA GLY A 217 -12.06 -12.59 -2.70
C GLY A 217 -11.79 -13.54 -1.53
N THR A 218 -11.12 -14.66 -1.80
CA THR A 218 -10.72 -15.63 -0.76
C THR A 218 -9.77 -14.98 0.26
N ALA A 219 -8.78 -14.22 -0.19
CA ALA A 219 -7.86 -13.51 0.69
C ALA A 219 -8.56 -12.45 1.56
N VAL A 220 -9.53 -11.70 1.02
CA VAL A 220 -10.32 -10.74 1.82
C VAL A 220 -11.13 -11.44 2.92
N ASN A 221 -11.75 -12.57 2.60
CA ASN A 221 -12.43 -13.39 3.62
C ASN A 221 -11.47 -13.88 4.71
N THR A 222 -10.29 -14.33 4.32
CA THR A 222 -9.22 -14.72 5.26
C THR A 222 -8.78 -13.55 6.14
N ALA A 223 -8.60 -12.36 5.57
CA ALA A 223 -8.28 -11.15 6.33
C ALA A 223 -9.35 -10.84 7.40
N GLY A 224 -10.63 -10.91 7.03
CA GLY A 224 -11.75 -10.76 7.96
C GLY A 224 -11.71 -11.79 9.09
N ALA A 225 -11.44 -13.07 8.76
CA ALA A 225 -11.30 -14.14 9.76
C ALA A 225 -10.09 -13.96 10.70
N LEU A 226 -9.02 -13.31 10.21
CA LEU A 226 -7.85 -12.92 11.00
C LEU A 226 -8.07 -11.63 11.82
N GLY A 227 -9.25 -11.00 11.72
CA GLY A 227 -9.61 -9.81 12.47
C GLY A 227 -9.01 -8.52 11.89
N ALA A 228 -8.84 -8.46 10.57
CA ALA A 228 -8.47 -7.22 9.90
C ALA A 228 -9.52 -6.12 10.16
N SER A 229 -9.03 -4.93 10.47
CA SER A 229 -9.81 -3.68 10.56
C SER A 229 -9.95 -3.04 9.19
N ALA A 230 -8.92 -3.20 8.35
CA ALA A 230 -8.91 -2.75 6.96
C ALA A 230 -8.11 -3.72 6.07
N VAL A 231 -8.47 -3.75 4.79
CA VAL A 231 -7.81 -4.48 3.71
C VAL A 231 -7.47 -3.50 2.60
N SER A 232 -6.24 -3.52 2.09
CA SER A 232 -5.85 -2.82 0.86
C SER A 232 -5.66 -3.82 -0.27
N MET A 233 -6.17 -3.48 -1.46
CA MET A 233 -5.87 -4.17 -2.72
C MET A 233 -5.43 -3.13 -3.75
N SER A 234 -4.15 -3.14 -4.10
CA SER A 234 -3.60 -2.16 -5.03
C SER A 234 -3.61 -2.64 -6.50
N TYR A 235 -4.63 -3.43 -6.86
CA TYR A 235 -4.81 -4.06 -8.16
C TYR A 235 -6.07 -3.56 -8.88
N GLN A 236 -6.01 -3.54 -10.22
CA GLN A 236 -7.17 -3.27 -11.07
C GLN A 236 -7.27 -4.32 -12.17
N TYR A 237 -8.42 -4.99 -12.24
CA TYR A 237 -8.76 -5.98 -13.26
C TYR A 237 -9.88 -5.49 -14.17
N PRO A 238 -9.97 -5.99 -15.42
CA PRO A 238 -11.18 -5.84 -16.23
C PRO A 238 -12.38 -6.40 -15.47
N SER A 239 -13.46 -5.60 -15.41
CA SER A 239 -14.68 -5.98 -14.72
C SER A 239 -15.73 -6.53 -15.69
N ASP A 240 -16.56 -7.44 -15.20
CA ASP A 240 -17.80 -7.86 -15.83
C ASP A 240 -18.82 -8.35 -14.79
N THR A 241 -20.02 -8.70 -15.27
CA THR A 241 -21.12 -9.10 -14.40
C THR A 241 -20.84 -10.34 -13.56
N ASP A 242 -19.97 -11.25 -14.01
CA ASP A 242 -19.67 -12.49 -13.27
C ASP A 242 -18.85 -12.18 -12.02
N VAL A 243 -17.82 -11.34 -12.14
CA VAL A 243 -16.98 -10.97 -11.00
C VAL A 243 -17.60 -9.91 -10.10
N GLU A 244 -18.49 -9.07 -10.64
CA GLU A 244 -19.22 -8.06 -9.86
C GLU A 244 -20.33 -8.66 -9.00
N PHE A 245 -21.17 -9.52 -9.58
CA PHE A 245 -22.36 -10.07 -8.90
C PHE A 245 -22.18 -11.51 -8.40
N GLY A 246 -21.11 -12.19 -8.83
CA GLY A 246 -20.72 -13.52 -8.40
C GLY A 246 -19.99 -13.54 -7.05
N GLN A 247 -19.26 -14.62 -6.80
CA GLN A 247 -18.63 -14.86 -5.50
C GLN A 247 -17.48 -13.87 -5.23
N ALA A 248 -16.63 -13.62 -6.23
CA ALA A 248 -15.49 -12.70 -6.12
C ALA A 248 -15.91 -11.31 -5.60
N GLY A 249 -16.93 -10.68 -6.19
CA GLY A 249 -17.44 -9.39 -5.71
C GLY A 249 -18.11 -9.46 -4.35
N ARG A 250 -18.87 -10.53 -4.06
CA ARG A 250 -19.55 -10.72 -2.77
C ARG A 250 -18.58 -10.91 -1.61
N ASP A 251 -17.45 -11.57 -1.85
CA ASP A 251 -16.40 -11.81 -0.86
C ASP A 251 -15.73 -10.52 -0.39
N LEU A 252 -15.85 -9.44 -1.16
CA LEU A 252 -15.35 -8.11 -0.79
C LEU A 252 -16.30 -7.34 0.12
N PHE A 253 -17.50 -7.83 0.40
CA PHE A 253 -18.45 -7.16 1.29
C PHE A 253 -18.29 -7.60 2.76
N HIS A 254 -17.62 -6.76 3.56
CA HIS A 254 -17.41 -7.02 4.99
C HIS A 254 -17.86 -5.85 5.88
N PRO A 255 -19.09 -5.87 6.42
CA PRO A 255 -19.49 -4.91 7.45
C PRO A 255 -18.58 -5.00 8.68
N GLY A 256 -18.08 -3.88 9.16
CA GLY A 256 -17.14 -3.84 10.28
C GLY A 256 -15.65 -3.82 9.89
N MET A 257 -15.33 -3.99 8.61
CA MET A 257 -13.98 -3.96 8.04
C MET A 257 -13.96 -3.09 6.79
N ALA A 258 -13.01 -2.17 6.68
CA ALA A 258 -12.86 -1.39 5.45
C ALA A 258 -12.16 -2.23 4.38
N VAL A 259 -12.79 -2.43 3.22
CA VAL A 259 -12.14 -3.05 2.06
C VAL A 259 -11.88 -1.93 1.06
N LEU A 260 -10.60 -1.69 0.76
CA LEU A 260 -10.15 -0.57 -0.06
C LEU A 260 -9.46 -1.08 -1.32
N ALA A 261 -9.58 -0.30 -2.38
CA ALA A 261 -8.86 -0.54 -3.62
C ALA A 261 -8.36 0.75 -4.24
N SER A 262 -7.20 0.68 -4.90
CA SER A 262 -6.67 1.78 -5.71
C SER A 262 -7.65 2.10 -6.85
N SER A 263 -7.92 3.39 -7.10
CA SER A 263 -8.93 3.78 -8.11
C SER A 263 -8.44 3.58 -9.55
N GLY A 264 -7.13 3.43 -9.74
CA GLY A 264 -6.48 3.29 -11.04
C GLY A 264 -5.51 4.43 -11.34
N ASP A 265 -4.70 4.22 -12.38
CA ASP A 265 -3.57 5.09 -12.73
C ASP A 265 -3.62 5.64 -14.18
N GLY A 266 -4.74 5.39 -14.86
CA GLY A 266 -4.96 5.75 -16.26
C GLY A 266 -5.63 7.12 -16.47
N GLY A 267 -5.95 7.85 -15.41
CA GLY A 267 -6.83 9.02 -15.45
C GLY A 267 -8.30 8.64 -15.53
N TYR A 268 -9.12 9.50 -16.11
CA TYR A 268 -10.56 9.27 -16.27
C TYR A 268 -10.90 8.12 -17.24
N GLU A 269 -11.62 7.12 -16.74
CA GLU A 269 -11.97 5.86 -17.42
C GLU A 269 -13.31 5.92 -18.20
N GLY A 270 -14.09 6.98 -18.03
CA GLY A 270 -15.36 7.17 -18.75
C GLY A 270 -16.60 7.04 -17.88
N ASN A 271 -17.75 6.95 -18.56
CA ASN A 271 -19.09 7.03 -17.95
C ASN A 271 -19.84 5.69 -17.94
N VAL A 272 -19.18 4.57 -18.24
CA VAL A 272 -19.87 3.29 -18.40
C VAL A 272 -19.26 2.22 -17.52
N HIS A 273 -17.95 2.00 -17.63
CA HIS A 273 -17.25 0.98 -16.86
C HIS A 273 -15.97 1.52 -16.24
N THR A 274 -15.67 1.00 -15.06
CA THR A 274 -14.37 1.18 -14.39
C THR A 274 -13.89 -0.17 -13.86
N GLY A 275 -12.59 -0.31 -13.57
CA GLY A 275 -12.02 -1.61 -13.19
C GLY A 275 -12.48 -2.17 -11.82
N TRP A 276 -12.46 -3.50 -11.70
CA TRP A 276 -12.62 -4.24 -10.44
C TRP A 276 -11.32 -4.19 -9.63
N PRO A 277 -11.35 -4.13 -8.28
CA PRO A 277 -12.53 -4.16 -7.41
C PRO A 277 -13.07 -2.78 -7.01
N GLN A 278 -12.38 -1.70 -7.39
CA GLN A 278 -12.73 -0.34 -6.93
C GLN A 278 -14.14 0.09 -7.39
N ASN A 279 -14.65 -0.47 -8.49
CA ASN A 279 -16.00 -0.21 -9.00
C ASN A 279 -17.12 -0.76 -8.09
N LEU A 280 -16.85 -1.71 -7.20
CA LEU A 280 -17.88 -2.34 -6.37
C LEU A 280 -18.44 -1.38 -5.31
N PRO A 281 -19.77 -1.19 -5.19
CA PRO A 281 -20.40 -0.19 -4.31
C PRO A 281 -20.04 -0.28 -2.82
N TRP A 282 -19.48 -1.40 -2.40
CA TRP A 282 -19.05 -1.70 -1.03
C TRP A 282 -17.53 -1.73 -0.85
N VAL A 283 -16.76 -1.43 -1.88
CA VAL A 283 -15.31 -1.22 -1.80
C VAL A 283 -15.05 0.28 -1.84
N VAL A 284 -14.20 0.74 -0.92
CA VAL A 284 -13.73 2.12 -0.91
C VAL A 284 -12.75 2.30 -2.06
N SER A 285 -13.12 3.08 -3.06
CA SER A 285 -12.23 3.47 -4.16
C SER A 285 -11.36 4.65 -3.71
N VAL A 286 -10.03 4.47 -3.74
CA VAL A 286 -9.08 5.48 -3.28
C VAL A 286 -8.36 6.13 -4.46
N GLY A 287 -8.70 7.39 -4.71
CA GLY A 287 -8.14 8.26 -5.73
C GLY A 287 -6.79 8.85 -5.35
N GLY A 288 -6.29 9.74 -6.21
CA GLY A 288 -4.89 10.16 -6.16
C GLY A 288 -4.67 11.67 -6.29
N THR A 289 -3.72 12.18 -5.51
CA THR A 289 -3.29 13.59 -5.57
C THR A 289 -1.78 13.72 -5.85
N SER A 290 -1.40 14.87 -6.40
CA SER A 290 -0.03 15.37 -6.33
C SER A 290 0.11 16.21 -5.05
N LEU A 291 1.00 15.79 -4.15
CA LEU A 291 1.25 16.48 -2.89
C LEU A 291 2.40 17.46 -3.05
N LEU A 292 2.13 18.76 -3.00
CA LEU A 292 3.14 19.81 -3.12
C LEU A 292 3.49 20.36 -1.75
N GLN A 293 4.77 20.64 -1.51
CA GLN A 293 5.26 21.22 -0.27
C GLN A 293 5.92 22.57 -0.52
N ASN A 294 5.54 23.58 0.27
CA ASN A 294 6.17 24.90 0.30
C ASN A 294 6.47 25.32 1.75
N GLY A 295 7.72 25.19 2.16
CA GLY A 295 8.09 25.31 3.58
C GLY A 295 7.44 24.18 4.38
N ASP A 296 6.69 24.54 5.42
CA ASP A 296 5.98 23.59 6.29
C ASP A 296 4.52 23.34 5.84
N SER A 297 4.08 23.98 4.76
CA SER A 297 2.72 23.86 4.23
C SER A 297 2.66 22.84 3.09
N PHE A 298 1.58 22.07 3.08
CA PHE A 298 1.27 21.08 2.05
C PHE A 298 -0.02 21.45 1.30
N THR A 299 -0.05 21.14 0.01
CA THR A 299 -1.22 21.34 -0.85
C THR A 299 -1.38 20.14 -1.78
N ASP A 300 -2.54 19.50 -1.72
CA ASP A 300 -2.95 18.50 -2.69
C ASP A 300 -3.63 19.14 -3.91
N ILE A 301 -3.27 18.65 -5.10
CA ILE A 301 -4.00 18.89 -6.35
C ILE A 301 -4.32 17.54 -7.00
N VAL A 302 -5.30 17.50 -7.89
CA VAL A 302 -5.63 16.27 -8.64
C VAL A 302 -4.38 15.75 -9.34
N TRP A 303 -4.04 14.49 -9.10
CA TRP A 303 -3.05 13.81 -9.92
C TRP A 303 -3.66 13.49 -11.28
N GLY A 304 -2.96 13.87 -12.35
CA GLY A 304 -3.42 13.62 -13.72
C GLY A 304 -3.67 12.15 -14.06
N GLY A 305 -3.03 11.23 -13.33
CA GLY A 305 -3.21 9.78 -13.48
C GLY A 305 -4.28 9.16 -12.59
N ALA A 306 -4.85 9.88 -11.62
CA ALA A 306 -5.82 9.31 -10.69
C ALA A 306 -7.02 8.70 -11.42
N GLY A 307 -7.36 7.45 -11.15
CA GLY A 307 -8.49 6.75 -11.74
C GLY A 307 -9.81 7.36 -11.27
N SER A 308 -10.76 7.49 -12.20
CA SER A 308 -12.11 7.99 -11.90
C SER A 308 -13.09 7.61 -13.00
N GLY A 309 -14.37 7.53 -12.67
CA GLY A 309 -15.40 7.31 -13.70
C GLY A 309 -16.70 6.80 -13.11
N CYS A 310 -17.50 6.19 -13.98
CA CYS A 310 -18.76 5.54 -13.60
C CYS A 310 -18.72 4.04 -13.86
N GLU A 311 -19.39 3.28 -13.00
CA GLU A 311 -19.81 1.92 -13.30
C GLU A 311 -21.34 1.88 -13.34
N THR A 312 -21.90 1.86 -14.56
CA THR A 312 -23.34 2.01 -14.79
C THR A 312 -24.14 0.73 -14.60
N ASP A 313 -23.49 -0.43 -14.49
CA ASP A 313 -24.18 -1.68 -14.15
C ASP A 313 -24.34 -1.84 -12.64
N LEU A 314 -23.63 -1.04 -11.83
CA LEU A 314 -23.67 -1.10 -10.37
C LEU A 314 -24.47 0.07 -9.76
N PRO A 315 -25.12 -0.15 -8.60
CA PRO A 315 -25.79 0.93 -7.88
C PRO A 315 -24.77 1.93 -7.31
N ALA A 316 -25.28 3.08 -6.87
CA ALA A 316 -24.47 4.04 -6.11
C ALA A 316 -23.71 3.39 -4.93
N ALA A 317 -22.53 3.91 -4.62
CA ALA A 317 -21.73 3.46 -3.49
C ALA A 317 -22.53 3.54 -2.18
N ILE A 318 -22.29 2.61 -1.26
CA ILE A 318 -23.03 2.57 0.00
C ILE A 318 -22.77 3.86 0.78
N GLY A 319 -23.86 4.57 1.12
CA GLY A 319 -23.82 5.83 1.86
C GLY A 319 -23.52 7.07 1.02
N ALA A 320 -23.20 6.93 -0.28
CA ALA A 320 -23.01 8.08 -1.15
C ALA A 320 -24.31 8.90 -1.27
N PRO A 321 -24.26 10.23 -1.14
CA PRO A 321 -25.45 11.06 -1.29
C PRO A 321 -25.89 11.08 -2.77
N PRO A 322 -27.19 11.31 -3.05
CA PRO A 322 -27.69 11.35 -4.43
C PRO A 322 -26.97 12.36 -5.34
N SER A 323 -26.38 13.42 -4.77
CA SER A 323 -25.58 14.39 -5.52
C SER A 323 -24.30 13.82 -6.11
N VAL A 324 -23.72 12.77 -5.50
CA VAL A 324 -22.56 12.05 -6.02
C VAL A 324 -22.97 11.15 -7.16
N SER A 325 -23.93 10.24 -6.91
CA SER A 325 -24.38 9.27 -7.91
C SER A 325 -25.07 9.93 -9.11
N ALA A 326 -25.64 11.13 -8.96
CA ALA A 326 -26.22 11.89 -10.07
C ALA A 326 -25.22 12.18 -11.19
N ASN A 327 -23.91 12.29 -10.89
CA ASN A 327 -22.88 12.43 -11.93
C ASN A 327 -22.80 11.20 -12.85
N CYS A 328 -23.20 10.03 -12.33
CA CYS A 328 -23.26 8.77 -13.06
C CYS A 328 -24.72 8.31 -13.27
N GLY A 329 -25.70 9.22 -13.32
CA GLY A 329 -27.10 8.87 -13.58
C GLY A 329 -27.77 8.02 -12.48
N GLY A 330 -27.25 8.02 -11.26
CA GLY A 330 -27.73 7.21 -10.14
C GLY A 330 -26.89 5.97 -9.83
N HIS A 331 -25.82 5.76 -10.59
CA HIS A 331 -24.94 4.59 -10.49
C HIS A 331 -23.67 4.88 -9.69
N ARG A 332 -22.78 3.88 -9.59
CA ARG A 332 -21.48 4.07 -8.93
C ARG A 332 -20.68 5.16 -9.64
N ALA A 333 -20.23 6.13 -8.85
CA ALA A 333 -19.20 7.07 -9.22
C ALA A 333 -17.96 6.78 -8.36
N SER A 334 -16.79 6.66 -8.99
CA SER A 334 -15.50 6.49 -8.32
C SER A 334 -14.64 7.71 -8.55
N SER A 335 -13.85 8.18 -7.59
CA SER A 335 -13.45 7.58 -6.30
C SER A 335 -14.25 8.11 -5.09
N ASP A 336 -14.03 7.53 -3.90
CA ASP A 336 -14.71 7.91 -2.66
C ASP A 336 -13.88 8.87 -1.79
N VAL A 337 -12.55 8.74 -1.79
CA VAL A 337 -11.57 9.55 -1.05
C VAL A 337 -10.24 9.49 -1.79
N ALA A 338 -9.28 10.37 -1.52
CA ALA A 338 -7.94 10.31 -2.10
C ALA A 338 -6.81 10.54 -1.11
N ALA A 339 -5.59 10.20 -1.51
CA ALA A 339 -4.35 10.60 -0.87
C ALA A 339 -3.23 10.72 -1.92
N VAL A 340 -2.01 11.04 -1.49
CA VAL A 340 -0.85 11.18 -2.38
C VAL A 340 -0.66 9.94 -3.24
N ALA A 341 -0.50 10.16 -4.54
CA ALA A 341 -0.35 9.13 -5.54
C ALA A 341 0.59 9.52 -6.69
N ASP A 342 0.78 10.80 -7.00
CA ASP A 342 1.60 11.17 -8.16
C ASP A 342 3.09 10.79 -8.00
N PRO A 343 3.70 9.97 -8.89
CA PRO A 343 5.13 9.66 -8.83
C PRO A 343 6.04 10.89 -8.94
N ASN A 344 5.57 11.98 -9.55
CA ASN A 344 6.28 13.25 -9.62
C ASN A 344 6.41 13.94 -8.26
N THR A 345 5.50 13.61 -7.34
CA THR A 345 5.52 13.97 -5.92
C THR A 345 5.49 12.70 -5.07
N GLY A 346 6.23 11.67 -5.49
CA GLY A 346 6.08 10.31 -4.99
C GLY A 346 6.58 10.10 -3.56
N VAL A 347 6.21 8.95 -3.01
CA VAL A 347 6.60 8.49 -1.68
C VAL A 347 7.93 7.73 -1.74
N ALA A 348 8.65 7.74 -0.63
CA ALA A 348 9.86 6.95 -0.47
C ALA A 348 9.50 5.52 -0.02
N VAL A 349 9.97 4.53 -0.77
CA VAL A 349 9.76 3.10 -0.49
C VAL A 349 11.11 2.43 -0.34
N TYR A 350 11.22 1.49 0.60
CA TYR A 350 12.42 0.68 0.79
C TYR A 350 12.20 -0.75 0.29
N GLU A 351 12.97 -1.17 -0.70
CA GLU A 351 12.79 -2.46 -1.38
C GLU A 351 14.18 -3.02 -1.73
N THR A 352 14.45 -4.31 -1.44
CA THR A 352 15.74 -4.95 -1.74
C THR A 352 15.66 -6.30 -2.48
N TYR A 353 14.46 -6.84 -2.68
CA TYR A 353 14.14 -8.03 -3.46
C TYR A 353 13.90 -7.68 -4.93
N ALA A 354 14.96 -7.26 -5.62
CA ALA A 354 14.83 -6.53 -6.88
C ALA A 354 15.10 -7.32 -8.18
N PRO A 355 14.27 -7.11 -9.24
CA PRO A 355 14.60 -7.24 -10.65
C PRO A 355 14.81 -5.84 -11.26
N PHE A 356 14.70 -5.66 -12.59
CA PHE A 356 15.05 -4.47 -13.39
C PHE A 356 16.54 -4.13 -13.55
N THR A 357 17.38 -4.35 -12.54
CA THR A 357 18.82 -3.98 -12.61
C THR A 357 19.79 -5.14 -12.35
N GLY A 358 19.29 -6.27 -11.86
CA GLY A 358 20.12 -7.40 -11.40
C GLY A 358 20.94 -7.08 -10.15
N GLN A 359 20.55 -6.05 -9.41
CA GLN A 359 21.11 -5.65 -8.11
C GLN A 359 19.95 -5.25 -7.17
N PRO A 360 20.06 -5.51 -5.85
CA PRO A 360 19.09 -5.02 -4.86
C PRO A 360 18.86 -3.52 -5.01
N LEU A 361 17.60 -3.11 -4.93
CA LEU A 361 17.24 -1.71 -4.78
C LEU A 361 17.58 -1.23 -3.34
N ASN A 362 17.14 -0.03 -3.01
CA ASN A 362 17.32 0.60 -1.72
C ASN A 362 16.15 1.57 -1.54
N TRP A 363 16.39 2.86 -1.36
CA TRP A 363 15.33 3.86 -1.40
C TRP A 363 14.96 4.23 -2.83
N ILE A 364 13.73 3.92 -3.22
CA ILE A 364 13.14 4.32 -4.51
C ILE A 364 12.03 5.35 -4.29
N VAL A 365 11.63 6.02 -5.38
CA VAL A 365 10.46 6.91 -5.38
C VAL A 365 9.36 6.23 -6.19
N VAL A 366 8.20 6.07 -5.56
CA VAL A 366 7.05 5.36 -6.12
C VAL A 366 5.80 6.21 -5.96
N GLY A 367 4.87 6.07 -6.89
CA GLY A 367 3.51 6.60 -6.78
C GLY A 367 2.51 5.59 -7.33
N GLY A 368 1.42 6.07 -7.90
CA GLY A 368 0.22 5.29 -8.15
C GLY A 368 -0.83 5.47 -7.06
N THR A 369 -2.09 5.22 -7.40
CA THR A 369 -3.17 5.09 -6.41
C THR A 369 -2.92 3.90 -5.47
N SER A 370 -2.03 3.00 -5.85
CA SER A 370 -1.35 2.04 -4.97
C SER A 370 -0.71 2.66 -3.72
N ALA A 371 -0.19 3.88 -3.76
CA ALA A 371 0.32 4.51 -2.54
C ALA A 371 -0.84 4.94 -1.61
N SER A 372 -1.94 5.38 -2.21
CA SER A 372 -3.07 6.00 -1.52
C SER A 372 -3.95 4.96 -0.79
N SER A 373 -4.27 3.83 -1.41
CA SER A 373 -5.11 2.77 -0.85
C SER A 373 -4.61 2.23 0.51
N PRO A 374 -3.37 1.72 0.63
CA PRO A 374 -2.83 1.19 1.89
C PRO A 374 -2.64 2.27 2.95
N PHE A 375 -2.36 3.51 2.55
CA PHE A 375 -2.33 4.64 3.47
C PHE A 375 -3.70 4.86 4.13
N VAL A 376 -4.77 4.94 3.32
CA VAL A 376 -6.13 5.11 3.82
C VAL A 376 -6.60 3.88 4.60
N ALA A 377 -6.20 2.67 4.20
CA ALA A 377 -6.45 1.45 4.97
C ALA A 377 -5.84 1.54 6.37
N GLY A 378 -4.61 2.04 6.47
CA GLY A 378 -3.97 2.32 7.75
C GLY A 378 -4.72 3.37 8.59
N LEU A 379 -5.32 4.39 7.97
CA LEU A 379 -6.14 5.36 8.68
C LEU A 379 -7.42 4.75 9.25
N TYR A 380 -8.11 3.87 8.53
CA TYR A 380 -9.25 3.09 9.07
C TYR A 380 -8.84 2.26 10.29
N ALA A 381 -7.73 1.53 10.20
CA ALA A 381 -7.24 0.72 11.31
C ALA A 381 -6.80 1.57 12.52
N ARG A 382 -6.31 2.79 12.29
CA ARG A 382 -5.89 3.74 13.32
C ARG A 382 -7.01 4.56 13.93
N GLY A 383 -8.01 4.95 13.14
CA GLY A 383 -9.21 5.65 13.60
C GLY A 383 -10.05 4.75 14.50
N GLY A 384 -10.15 3.46 14.13
CA GLY A 384 -10.74 2.41 14.96
C GLY A 384 -12.27 2.46 15.05
N HIS A 385 -12.92 3.29 14.23
CA HIS A 385 -14.38 3.40 14.16
C HIS A 385 -15.02 2.39 13.19
N THR A 386 -14.36 1.25 12.97
CA THR A 386 -14.74 0.29 11.92
C THR A 386 -16.09 -0.37 12.14
N SER A 387 -16.63 -0.40 13.36
CA SER A 387 -17.95 -1.01 13.65
C SER A 387 -19.13 -0.41 12.85
N GLN A 388 -18.98 0.80 12.32
CA GLN A 388 -19.99 1.47 11.48
C GLN A 388 -19.68 1.37 9.99
N VAL A 389 -18.54 0.80 9.62
CA VAL A 389 -18.10 0.68 8.23
C VAL A 389 -18.98 -0.34 7.50
N MET A 390 -19.52 0.12 6.38
CA MET A 390 -20.28 -0.64 5.40
C MET A 390 -19.96 -0.04 4.04
N GLY A 391 -18.88 -0.53 3.41
CA GLY A 391 -18.29 0.15 2.26
C GLY A 391 -17.84 1.57 2.59
N PRO A 392 -18.00 2.55 1.68
CA PRO A 392 -17.52 3.92 1.89
C PRO A 392 -18.46 4.81 2.73
N ASN A 393 -19.47 4.25 3.40
CA ASN A 393 -20.53 5.02 4.07
C ASN A 393 -20.02 6.02 5.14
N THR A 394 -18.96 5.66 5.87
CA THR A 394 -18.39 6.50 6.92
C THR A 394 -17.71 7.74 6.35
N LEU A 395 -17.15 7.68 5.14
CA LEU A 395 -16.56 8.84 4.46
C LEU A 395 -17.62 9.90 4.16
N TYR A 396 -18.78 9.49 3.66
CA TYR A 396 -19.88 10.38 3.30
C TYR A 396 -20.66 10.93 4.50
N THR A 397 -20.50 10.33 5.68
CA THR A 397 -21.16 10.74 6.93
C THR A 397 -20.19 11.34 7.94
N ALA A 398 -18.91 11.46 7.58
CA ALA A 398 -17.87 12.01 8.41
C ALA A 398 -18.19 13.45 8.84
N PRO A 399 -17.73 13.88 10.03
CA PRO A 399 -17.93 15.24 10.50
C PRO A 399 -17.23 16.24 9.57
N ALA A 400 -17.80 17.46 9.48
CA ALA A 400 -17.19 18.53 8.71
C ALA A 400 -15.75 18.79 9.17
N GLY A 401 -14.83 18.88 8.20
CA GLY A 401 -13.40 19.06 8.46
C GLY A 401 -12.60 17.77 8.62
N ALA A 402 -13.23 16.59 8.56
CA ALA A 402 -12.52 15.30 8.51
C ALA A 402 -11.65 15.13 7.25
N PHE A 403 -11.96 15.87 6.19
CA PHE A 403 -11.24 15.87 4.93
C PHE A 403 -10.92 17.31 4.49
N THR A 404 -9.79 17.46 3.80
CA THR A 404 -9.43 18.67 3.05
C THR A 404 -9.90 18.52 1.62
N ASP A 405 -10.79 19.40 1.19
CA ASP A 405 -11.38 19.44 -0.16
C ASP A 405 -10.33 19.85 -1.20
N VAL A 406 -10.13 19.02 -2.24
CA VAL A 406 -9.16 19.27 -3.31
C VAL A 406 -9.88 19.94 -4.47
N THR A 407 -9.67 21.25 -4.65
CA THR A 407 -10.46 22.04 -5.61
C THR A 407 -9.68 22.46 -6.85
N LEU A 408 -8.53 21.84 -7.13
CA LEU A 408 -7.66 22.21 -8.25
C LEU A 408 -7.11 20.99 -8.98
N GLY A 409 -7.18 21.03 -10.31
CA GLY A 409 -6.60 20.04 -11.21
C GLY A 409 -7.65 19.19 -11.92
N GLN A 410 -7.19 18.28 -12.78
CA GLN A 410 -8.01 17.37 -13.56
C GLN A 410 -7.20 16.14 -13.97
N ASN A 411 -7.88 15.01 -14.19
CA ASN A 411 -7.28 13.73 -14.62
C ASN A 411 -7.68 13.30 -16.03
N ALA A 412 -8.23 14.22 -16.81
CA ALA A 412 -8.55 14.01 -18.22
C ALA A 412 -8.25 15.27 -19.03
N PRO A 413 -7.84 15.16 -20.30
CA PRO A 413 -7.85 16.30 -21.21
C PRO A 413 -9.27 16.89 -21.34
N ALA A 414 -9.37 18.20 -21.57
CA ALA A 414 -10.65 18.91 -21.60
C ALA A 414 -11.67 18.38 -22.63
N HIS A 415 -11.22 17.71 -23.70
CA HIS A 415 -12.09 17.14 -24.74
C HIS A 415 -12.58 15.72 -24.41
N VAL A 416 -11.99 15.07 -23.41
CA VAL A 416 -12.38 13.72 -22.94
C VAL A 416 -13.39 13.84 -21.79
N CYS A 417 -13.26 14.88 -20.97
CA CYS A 417 -14.16 15.12 -19.85
C CYS A 417 -15.57 15.52 -20.30
N PRO A 418 -16.63 14.90 -19.78
CA PRO A 418 -18.00 15.28 -20.11
C PRO A 418 -18.33 16.69 -19.60
N THR A 419 -18.79 17.56 -20.49
CA THR A 419 -19.19 18.92 -20.12
C THR A 419 -20.44 18.97 -19.21
N ALA A 420 -21.28 17.95 -19.28
CA ALA A 420 -22.48 17.83 -18.45
C ALA A 420 -22.17 17.38 -17.02
N THR A 421 -21.06 16.66 -16.82
CA THR A 421 -20.64 16.08 -15.54
C THR A 421 -19.14 16.28 -15.32
N PRO A 422 -18.66 17.54 -15.29
CA PRO A 422 -17.23 17.85 -15.19
C PRO A 422 -16.60 17.34 -13.88
N ALA A 423 -17.42 17.16 -12.83
CA ALA A 423 -17.06 16.52 -11.57
C ALA A 423 -16.40 15.16 -11.74
N LEU A 424 -16.65 14.46 -12.86
CA LEU A 424 -16.08 13.15 -13.12
C LEU A 424 -14.61 13.18 -13.49
N CYS A 425 -14.02 14.34 -13.72
CA CYS A 425 -12.61 14.42 -14.07
C CYS A 425 -11.90 15.72 -13.63
N VAL A 426 -12.65 16.73 -13.20
CA VAL A 426 -12.14 18.05 -12.78
C VAL A 426 -12.48 18.25 -11.32
N ALA A 427 -11.48 18.66 -10.55
CA ALA A 427 -11.70 19.02 -9.16
C ALA A 427 -12.66 20.21 -9.02
N GLN A 428 -13.51 20.16 -8.01
CA GLN A 428 -14.46 21.22 -7.69
C GLN A 428 -14.71 21.27 -6.19
N LYS A 429 -15.55 22.19 -5.73
CA LYS A 429 -15.92 22.22 -4.31
C LYS A 429 -16.80 21.01 -3.97
N GLY A 430 -16.46 20.30 -2.92
CA GLY A 430 -17.19 19.13 -2.44
C GLY A 430 -16.69 17.86 -3.13
N TRP A 431 -17.60 16.94 -3.45
CA TRP A 431 -17.19 15.70 -4.10
C TRP A 431 -16.83 15.93 -5.58
N ASP A 432 -15.71 15.35 -5.99
CA ASP A 432 -15.33 15.08 -7.37
C ASP A 432 -14.73 13.70 -7.51
N ALA A 433 -14.75 13.15 -8.71
CA ALA A 433 -14.36 11.78 -8.96
C ALA A 433 -12.84 11.53 -8.81
N PRO A 434 -11.93 12.43 -9.20
CA PRO A 434 -10.50 12.18 -8.99
C PRO A 434 -10.10 12.12 -7.51
N THR A 435 -10.80 12.84 -6.62
CA THR A 435 -10.41 12.94 -5.20
C THR A 435 -11.47 12.57 -4.17
N GLY A 436 -12.65 12.18 -4.62
CA GLY A 436 -13.75 11.78 -3.76
C GLY A 436 -14.22 12.91 -2.86
N VAL A 437 -14.33 12.63 -1.55
CA VAL A 437 -14.61 13.65 -0.52
C VAL A 437 -13.41 14.53 -0.16
N GLY A 438 -12.26 14.34 -0.83
CA GLY A 438 -10.99 15.02 -0.59
C GLY A 438 -9.93 14.11 0.03
N VAL A 439 -8.93 14.72 0.67
CA VAL A 439 -7.83 14.02 1.34
C VAL A 439 -7.99 14.01 2.87
N PRO A 440 -7.40 13.05 3.60
CA PRO A 440 -7.47 12.99 5.06
C PRO A 440 -7.07 14.29 5.76
N ASN A 441 -7.81 14.64 6.81
CA ASN A 441 -7.44 15.69 7.76
C ASN A 441 -7.60 15.15 9.19
N GLY A 442 -6.58 14.43 9.65
CA GLY A 442 -6.61 13.64 10.87
C GLY A 442 -7.40 12.33 10.70
N LEU A 443 -7.92 11.82 11.81
CA LEU A 443 -8.57 10.49 11.88
C LEU A 443 -10.11 10.53 11.94
N ALA A 444 -10.72 11.71 11.90
CA ALA A 444 -12.15 11.85 12.21
C ALA A 444 -13.10 11.19 11.18
N GLY A 445 -12.60 10.87 9.98
CA GLY A 445 -13.35 10.18 8.93
C GLY A 445 -13.21 8.66 8.93
N PHE A 446 -12.46 8.07 9.86
CA PHE A 446 -11.94 6.70 9.79
C PHE A 446 -12.20 5.86 11.04
#